data_AF-A0A3D0M113-F1
#
_entry.id   AF-A0A3D0M113-F1
#
_cell.length_a   1.000
_cell.length_b   1.000
_cell.length_c   1.000
_cell.angle_alpha   90.00
_cell.angle_beta   90.00
_cell.angle_gamma   90.00
#
_symmetry.space_group_name_H-M   'P 1'
#
loop_
_entity.id
_entity.type
_entity.pdbx_description
1 polymer ?
#
loop_
_entity_poly.entity_id
_entity_poly.type
_entity_poly.pdbx_seq_one_letter_code
_entity_poly.pdbx_strand_id
1 'polypeptide(L)'
;MKICQKCGAYNSNERQACVDCGELLGSKISSREESTINDNIDKKLDKMFHSDDTLYVNLFDKIIGFGSLIGFFLLIIIAIVMLVTQRYPTDNFVVLGILSFVLAIIIALLPKALWSIEKFRLNFTISNIEDATPSSFYAYCRKGTALVLSIAGVVILIISIMCFAKTPVIKYIDEIASNPDAMMYSHTSAYIDAKPEMWNEIIESGDYAIGVFLTHLEKAEQTGLKEQLMMCAIVEINNIESDFTWNTKDDFLFQYYSRPPKIITK
;
A
#
# COMPACT_ATOMS: atom_id res chain seq x y z
N MET A 1 -16.96 44.42 6.61
CA MET A 1 -18.31 44.40 6.01
C MET A 1 -19.35 44.86 7.04
N LYS A 2 -20.54 45.30 6.61
CA LYS A 2 -21.71 45.53 7.49
C LYS A 2 -22.88 44.64 7.04
N ILE A 3 -23.67 44.15 7.99
CA ILE A 3 -24.86 43.31 7.71
C ILE A 3 -26.09 44.06 8.19
N CYS A 4 -27.11 44.17 7.34
CA CYS A 4 -28.39 44.76 7.72
C CYS A 4 -29.18 43.82 8.65
N GLN A 5 -29.56 44.28 9.83
CA GLN A 5 -30.34 43.47 10.80
C GLN A 5 -31.78 43.20 10.35
N LYS A 6 -32.32 44.03 9.45
CA LYS A 6 -33.72 43.93 8.98
C LYS A 6 -33.89 42.99 7.80
N CYS A 7 -32.97 43.02 6.83
CA CYS A 7 -33.08 42.23 5.60
C CYS A 7 -31.93 41.25 5.36
N GLY A 8 -30.89 41.25 6.21
CA GLY A 8 -29.74 40.34 6.08
C GLY A 8 -28.74 40.69 4.98
N ALA A 9 -28.94 41.78 4.23
CA ALA A 9 -28.07 42.15 3.12
C ALA A 9 -26.66 42.57 3.55
N TYR A 10 -25.65 42.16 2.76
CA TYR A 10 -24.25 42.54 2.93
C TYR A 10 -23.96 43.89 2.29
N ASN A 11 -23.36 44.81 3.06
CA ASN A 11 -23.10 46.19 2.66
C ASN A 11 -21.63 46.58 2.89
N SER A 12 -21.14 47.53 2.09
CA SER A 12 -19.79 48.08 2.25
C SER A 12 -19.65 48.84 3.59
N ASN A 13 -18.42 48.92 4.10
CA ASN A 13 -18.15 49.54 5.40
C ASN A 13 -18.50 51.04 5.42
N GLU A 14 -18.42 51.70 4.27
CA GLU A 14 -18.62 53.15 4.12
C GLU A 14 -20.10 53.55 4.11
N ARG A 15 -21.02 52.59 3.89
CA ARG A 15 -22.46 52.88 3.88
C ARG A 15 -23.01 53.05 5.30
N GLN A 16 -23.89 54.04 5.44
CA GLN A 16 -24.66 54.27 6.65
C GLN A 16 -26.07 53.67 6.59
N ALA A 17 -26.61 53.44 5.39
CA ALA A 17 -27.92 52.82 5.19
C ALA A 17 -27.81 51.61 4.23
N CYS A 18 -28.68 50.62 4.44
CA CYS A 18 -28.75 49.40 3.65
C CYS A 18 -29.20 49.69 2.22
N VAL A 19 -28.50 49.15 1.22
CA VAL A 19 -28.86 49.32 -0.20
C VAL A 19 -30.26 48.76 -0.49
N ASP A 20 -30.62 47.64 0.11
CA ASP A 20 -31.83 46.91 -0.28
C ASP A 20 -33.10 47.37 0.45
N CYS A 21 -32.99 47.84 1.71
CA CYS A 21 -34.17 48.15 2.53
C CYS A 21 -34.14 49.52 3.22
N GLY A 22 -33.09 50.32 3.00
CA GLY A 22 -32.95 51.67 3.53
C GLY A 22 -32.69 51.78 5.04
N GLU A 23 -32.64 50.67 5.77
CA GLU A 23 -32.41 50.65 7.22
C GLU A 23 -31.00 51.14 7.60
N LEU A 24 -30.87 51.86 8.71
CA LEU A 24 -29.57 52.30 9.25
C LEU A 24 -28.69 51.09 9.60
N LEU A 25 -27.48 51.08 9.07
CA LEU A 25 -26.51 50.00 9.28
C LEU A 25 -25.74 50.23 10.58
N GLY A 26 -25.58 49.15 11.35
CA GLY A 26 -24.80 49.15 12.58
C GLY A 26 -23.28 49.22 12.37
N SER A 27 -22.54 48.85 13.41
CA SER A 27 -21.08 48.79 13.39
C SER A 27 -20.56 47.74 12.41
N LYS A 28 -19.30 47.93 11.98
CA LYS A 28 -18.57 46.94 11.18
C LYS A 28 -18.50 45.62 11.95
N ILE A 29 -18.75 44.51 11.28
CA ILE A 29 -18.57 43.18 11.86
C ILE A 29 -17.08 42.90 12.13
N SER A 30 -16.79 41.96 13.04
CA SER A 30 -15.41 41.63 13.37
C SER A 30 -14.68 40.99 12.18
N SER A 31 -13.35 41.17 12.09
CA SER A 31 -12.55 40.58 11.01
C SER A 31 -12.67 39.04 10.95
N ARG A 32 -12.87 38.39 12.10
CA ARG A 32 -13.05 36.92 12.20
C ARG A 32 -14.41 36.46 11.67
N GLU A 33 -15.47 37.23 11.91
CA GLU A 33 -16.79 36.94 11.34
C GLU A 33 -16.80 37.20 9.83
N GLU A 34 -16.15 38.28 9.38
CA GLU A 34 -16.01 38.61 7.96
C GLU A 34 -15.30 37.48 7.18
N SER A 35 -14.21 36.92 7.72
CA SER A 35 -13.52 35.79 7.07
C SER A 35 -14.39 34.53 7.01
N THR A 36 -15.12 34.22 8.08
CA THR A 36 -15.99 33.03 8.14
C THR A 36 -17.15 33.12 7.15
N ILE A 37 -17.70 34.32 6.97
CA ILE A 37 -18.77 34.58 6.01
C ILE A 37 -18.24 34.47 4.58
N ASN A 38 -17.09 35.07 4.29
CA ASN A 38 -16.47 34.99 2.96
C ASN A 38 -16.14 33.53 2.60
N ASP A 39 -15.54 32.76 3.51
CA ASP A 39 -15.28 31.33 3.29
C ASP A 39 -16.56 30.53 2.96
N ASN A 40 -17.68 30.86 3.61
CA ASN A 40 -18.96 30.20 3.35
C ASN A 40 -19.59 30.62 2.03
N ILE A 41 -19.46 31.90 1.65
CA ILE A 41 -19.91 32.42 0.36
C ILE A 41 -19.10 31.79 -0.76
N ASP A 42 -17.78 31.74 -0.63
CA ASP A 42 -16.87 31.12 -1.61
C ASP A 42 -17.18 29.63 -1.76
N LYS A 43 -17.38 28.90 -0.66
CA LYS A 43 -17.82 27.48 -0.72
C LYS A 43 -19.17 27.30 -1.41
N LYS A 44 -20.12 28.21 -1.21
CA LYS A 44 -21.44 28.16 -1.87
C LYS A 44 -21.34 28.51 -3.35
N LEU A 45 -20.58 29.54 -3.71
CA LEU A 45 -20.31 29.92 -5.09
C LEU A 45 -19.63 28.78 -5.83
N ASP A 46 -18.56 28.23 -5.26
CA ASP A 46 -17.85 27.08 -5.83
C ASP A 46 -18.79 25.88 -6.04
N LYS A 47 -19.68 25.62 -5.08
CA LYS A 47 -20.70 24.57 -5.19
C LYS A 47 -21.74 24.85 -6.28
N MET A 48 -22.14 26.10 -6.50
CA MET A 48 -23.11 26.47 -7.55
C MET A 48 -22.47 26.50 -8.95
N PHE A 49 -21.21 26.94 -9.06
CA PHE A 49 -20.49 26.94 -10.33
C PHE A 49 -20.17 25.53 -10.82
N HIS A 50 -20.00 24.57 -9.90
CA HIS A 50 -19.61 23.20 -10.22
C HIS A 50 -20.70 22.16 -9.95
N SER A 51 -21.93 22.55 -9.60
CA SER A 51 -23.02 21.59 -9.34
C SER A 51 -23.37 20.74 -10.54
N ASP A 52 -23.13 21.27 -11.74
CA ASP A 52 -23.50 20.64 -13.01
C ASP A 52 -22.33 19.89 -13.67
N ASP A 53 -21.08 20.11 -13.21
CA ASP A 53 -19.92 19.36 -13.68
C ASP A 53 -19.78 18.05 -12.87
N THR A 54 -20.38 16.98 -13.38
CA THR A 54 -20.30 15.63 -12.78
C THR A 54 -18.87 15.07 -12.72
N LEU A 55 -17.92 15.68 -13.43
CA LEU A 55 -16.50 15.35 -13.45
C LEU A 55 -15.66 16.31 -12.58
N TYR A 56 -16.28 17.18 -11.79
CA TYR A 56 -15.57 18.02 -10.85
C TYR A 56 -14.87 17.19 -9.76
N VAL A 57 -13.60 17.50 -9.53
CA VAL A 57 -12.77 16.87 -8.49
C VAL A 57 -13.08 17.54 -7.16
N ASN A 58 -13.94 16.90 -6.37
CA ASN A 58 -14.35 17.43 -5.07
C ASN A 58 -13.33 17.13 -3.97
N LEU A 59 -13.58 17.60 -2.75
CA LEU A 59 -12.69 17.35 -1.60
C LEU A 59 -12.47 15.85 -1.33
N PHE A 60 -13.50 15.03 -1.51
CA PHE A 60 -13.40 13.58 -1.33
C PHE A 60 -12.45 12.94 -2.36
N ASP A 61 -12.56 13.32 -3.63
CA ASP A 61 -11.64 12.89 -4.68
C ASP A 61 -10.20 13.32 -4.37
N LYS A 62 -10.00 14.55 -3.86
CA LYS A 62 -8.66 15.03 -3.43
C LYS A 62 -8.09 14.19 -2.28
N ILE A 63 -8.90 13.88 -1.27
CA ILE A 63 -8.47 13.06 -0.12
C ILE A 63 -8.05 11.67 -0.60
N ILE A 64 -8.86 11.01 -1.42
CA ILE A 64 -8.53 9.67 -1.95
C ILE A 64 -7.30 9.73 -2.84
N GLY A 65 -7.24 10.69 -3.76
CA GLY A 65 -6.15 10.83 -4.72
C GLY A 65 -4.81 11.11 -4.04
N PHE A 66 -4.74 12.15 -3.21
CA PHE A 66 -3.51 12.49 -2.50
C PHE A 66 -3.16 11.48 -1.39
N GLY A 67 -4.15 10.91 -0.70
CA GLY A 67 -3.93 9.83 0.25
C GLY A 67 -3.32 8.60 -0.42
N SER A 68 -3.85 8.21 -1.59
CA SER A 68 -3.31 7.12 -2.41
C SER A 68 -1.92 7.43 -2.96
N LEU A 69 -1.62 8.70 -3.27
CA LEU A 69 -0.29 9.13 -3.69
C LEU A 69 0.75 8.94 -2.58
N ILE A 70 0.41 9.28 -1.33
CA ILE A 70 1.28 9.03 -0.17
C ILE A 70 1.49 7.51 -0.01
N GLY A 71 0.41 6.73 -0.05
CA GLY A 71 0.47 5.26 0.04
C GLY A 71 1.32 4.62 -1.05
N PHE A 72 1.24 5.14 -2.28
CA PHE A 72 2.06 4.73 -3.41
C PHE A 72 3.56 4.94 -3.15
N PHE A 73 3.96 6.12 -2.68
CA PHE A 73 5.36 6.38 -2.36
C PHE A 73 5.87 5.51 -1.21
N LEU A 74 5.04 5.27 -0.19
CA LEU A 74 5.39 4.37 0.92
C LEU A 74 5.59 2.92 0.43
N LEU A 75 4.72 2.42 -0.43
CA LEU A 75 4.89 1.08 -1.03
C LEU A 75 6.15 0.99 -1.88
N ILE A 76 6.51 2.03 -2.65
CA ILE A 76 7.77 2.05 -3.42
C ILE A 76 8.99 1.98 -2.49
N ILE A 77 8.99 2.76 -1.41
CA ILE A 77 10.09 2.74 -0.43
C ILE A 77 10.23 1.34 0.16
N ILE A 78 9.11 0.72 0.57
CA ILE A 78 9.11 -0.65 1.09
C ILE A 78 9.61 -1.64 0.03
N ALA A 79 9.16 -1.53 -1.21
CA ALA A 79 9.60 -2.38 -2.31
C ALA A 79 11.12 -2.32 -2.52
N ILE A 80 11.69 -1.10 -2.55
CA ILE A 80 13.14 -0.89 -2.69
C ILE A 80 13.88 -1.50 -1.50
N VAL A 81 13.41 -1.26 -0.28
CA VAL A 81 14.03 -1.80 0.93
C VAL A 81 13.97 -3.34 0.93
N MET A 82 12.84 -3.93 0.57
CA MET A 82 12.68 -5.39 0.46
C MET A 82 13.64 -5.98 -0.59
N LEU A 83 13.76 -5.32 -1.76
CA LEU A 83 14.66 -5.73 -2.83
C LEU A 83 16.14 -5.68 -2.40
N VAL A 84 16.54 -4.60 -1.72
CA VAL A 84 17.93 -4.44 -1.22
C VAL A 84 18.22 -5.42 -0.08
N THR A 85 17.25 -5.67 0.80
CA THR A 85 17.44 -6.53 1.98
C THR A 85 17.18 -8.02 1.71
N GLN A 86 16.74 -8.39 0.50
CA GLN A 86 16.29 -9.74 0.14
C GLN A 86 15.28 -10.33 1.15
N ARG A 87 14.47 -9.46 1.77
CA ARG A 87 13.42 -9.87 2.71
C ARG A 87 12.12 -10.10 1.96
N TYR A 88 11.67 -11.35 1.98
CA TYR A 88 10.40 -11.88 1.45
C TYR A 88 10.21 -11.85 -0.08
N PRO A 89 9.77 -12.95 -0.71
CA PRO A 89 9.28 -12.96 -2.08
C PRO A 89 7.83 -12.46 -2.12
N THR A 90 7.60 -11.19 -1.76
CA THR A 90 6.27 -10.53 -1.85
C THR A 90 6.10 -9.69 -3.12
N ASP A 91 6.91 -9.95 -4.14
CA ASP A 91 6.97 -9.15 -5.37
C ASP A 91 5.59 -8.99 -6.02
N ASN A 92 4.81 -10.08 -6.10
CA ASN A 92 3.48 -10.05 -6.73
C ASN A 92 2.46 -9.21 -5.96
N PHE A 93 2.48 -9.25 -4.62
CA PHE A 93 1.52 -8.51 -3.78
C PHE A 93 1.84 -7.02 -3.75
N VAL A 94 3.12 -6.66 -3.67
CA VAL A 94 3.56 -5.26 -3.68
C VAL A 94 3.23 -4.60 -5.02
N VAL A 95 3.45 -5.31 -6.14
CA VAL A 95 3.06 -4.83 -7.48
C VAL A 95 1.55 -4.60 -7.57
N LEU A 96 0.72 -5.50 -7.04
CA LEU A 96 -0.72 -5.32 -7.01
C LEU A 96 -1.14 -4.09 -6.20
N GLY A 97 -0.49 -3.83 -5.06
CA GLY A 97 -0.72 -2.64 -4.25
C GLY A 97 -0.35 -1.34 -4.98
N ILE A 98 0.79 -1.34 -5.68
CA ILE A 98 1.23 -0.22 -6.51
C ILE A 98 0.19 0.07 -7.61
N LEU A 99 -0.22 -0.96 -8.36
CA LEU A 99 -1.24 -0.82 -9.40
C LEU A 99 -2.57 -0.30 -8.83
N SER A 100 -2.97 -0.80 -7.65
CA SER A 100 -4.20 -0.36 -6.98
C SER A 100 -4.16 1.14 -6.66
N PHE A 101 -3.06 1.64 -6.09
CA PHE A 101 -2.93 3.08 -5.82
C PHE A 101 -2.85 3.92 -7.10
N VAL A 102 -2.12 3.47 -8.12
CA VAL A 102 -2.04 4.19 -9.41
C VAL A 102 -3.43 4.34 -10.02
N LEU A 103 -4.21 3.26 -10.06
CA LEU A 103 -5.58 3.31 -10.57
C LEU A 103 -6.47 4.21 -9.70
N ALA A 104 -6.38 4.14 -8.37
CA ALA A 104 -7.12 5.02 -7.47
C ALA A 104 -6.79 6.51 -7.72
N ILE A 105 -5.52 6.84 -7.93
CA ILE A 105 -5.05 8.21 -8.22
C ILE A 105 -5.64 8.70 -9.55
N ILE A 106 -5.56 7.90 -10.61
CA ILE A 106 -6.11 8.25 -11.93
C ILE A 106 -7.62 8.46 -11.84
N ILE A 107 -8.34 7.54 -11.17
CA ILE A 107 -9.79 7.60 -11.05
C ILE A 107 -10.26 8.79 -10.21
N ALA A 108 -9.53 9.13 -9.16
CA ALA A 108 -9.88 10.25 -8.28
C ALA A 108 -9.49 11.62 -8.88
N LEU A 109 -8.28 11.77 -9.41
CA LEU A 109 -7.74 13.07 -9.82
C LEU A 109 -7.91 13.40 -11.30
N LEU A 110 -8.15 12.40 -12.16
CA LEU A 110 -8.26 12.58 -13.61
C LEU A 110 -9.62 12.14 -14.19
N PRO A 111 -10.77 12.54 -13.60
CA PRO A 111 -12.09 12.12 -14.09
C PRO A 111 -12.37 12.59 -15.53
N LYS A 112 -11.85 13.76 -15.92
CA LYS A 112 -12.00 14.28 -17.30
C LYS A 112 -11.26 13.44 -18.32
N ALA A 113 -10.04 12.98 -18.00
CA ALA A 113 -9.27 12.11 -18.89
C ALA A 113 -9.95 10.74 -19.05
N LEU A 114 -10.47 10.16 -17.95
CA LEU A 114 -11.22 8.91 -18.01
C LEU A 114 -12.50 9.03 -18.84
N TRP A 115 -13.21 10.15 -18.70
CA TRP A 115 -14.37 10.42 -19.54
C TRP A 115 -14.00 10.55 -21.03
N SER A 116 -12.87 11.17 -21.36
CA SER A 116 -12.38 11.22 -22.75
C SER A 116 -12.10 9.82 -23.32
N ILE A 117 -11.54 8.91 -22.53
CA ILE A 117 -11.33 7.51 -22.94
C ILE A 117 -12.68 6.81 -23.15
N GLU A 118 -13.63 7.05 -22.25
CA GLU A 118 -14.98 6.48 -22.38
C GLU A 118 -15.73 7.04 -23.60
N LYS A 119 -15.57 8.34 -23.90
CA LYS A 119 -16.04 8.94 -25.15
C LYS A 119 -15.41 8.24 -26.34
N PHE A 120 -14.10 7.98 -26.35
CA PHE A 120 -13.48 7.22 -27.44
C PHE A 120 -14.14 5.85 -27.65
N ARG A 121 -14.45 5.12 -26.56
CA ARG A 121 -15.19 3.85 -26.63
C ARG A 121 -16.61 4.03 -27.20
N LEU A 122 -17.33 5.05 -26.75
CA LEU A 122 -18.69 5.36 -27.21
C LEU A 122 -18.74 5.77 -28.69
N ASN A 123 -17.61 6.19 -29.28
CA ASN A 123 -17.54 6.64 -30.67
C ASN A 123 -17.80 5.50 -31.65
N PHE A 124 -17.57 4.28 -31.20
CA PHE A 124 -17.90 3.08 -31.94
C PHE A 124 -19.37 2.65 -31.81
N THR A 125 -20.16 3.32 -30.96
CA THR A 125 -21.53 2.90 -30.63
C THR A 125 -22.59 3.96 -30.92
N ILE A 126 -22.27 5.26 -30.76
CA ILE A 126 -23.24 6.36 -30.84
C ILE A 126 -22.71 7.44 -31.79
N SER A 127 -23.60 7.99 -32.63
CA SER A 127 -23.26 8.96 -33.67
C SER A 127 -23.11 10.41 -33.17
N ASN A 128 -23.80 10.81 -32.10
CA ASN A 128 -23.73 12.16 -31.52
C ASN A 128 -22.94 12.16 -30.21
N ILE A 129 -21.62 12.04 -30.31
CA ILE A 129 -20.78 11.83 -29.13
C ILE A 129 -20.47 13.09 -28.32
N GLU A 130 -20.52 14.24 -28.97
CA GLU A 130 -20.13 15.50 -28.33
C GLU A 130 -21.12 15.87 -27.22
N ASP A 131 -22.39 15.54 -27.43
CA ASP A 131 -23.48 15.76 -26.48
C ASP A 131 -23.51 14.73 -25.33
N ALA A 132 -22.67 13.69 -25.39
CA ALA A 132 -22.63 12.67 -24.35
C ALA A 132 -22.09 13.27 -23.05
N THR A 133 -22.94 13.26 -22.00
CA THR A 133 -22.62 13.68 -20.65
C THR A 133 -22.60 12.48 -19.69
N PRO A 134 -21.74 12.50 -18.65
CA PRO A 134 -21.70 11.41 -17.69
C PRO A 134 -22.96 11.42 -16.82
N SER A 135 -23.56 10.25 -16.65
CA SER A 135 -24.69 10.09 -15.73
C SER A 135 -24.25 10.22 -14.27
N SER A 136 -25.19 10.56 -13.38
CA SER A 136 -24.91 10.57 -11.93
C SER A 136 -24.46 9.19 -11.43
N PHE A 137 -25.01 8.11 -12.00
CA PHE A 137 -24.61 6.74 -11.70
C PHE A 137 -23.13 6.49 -12.03
N TYR A 138 -22.65 6.96 -13.18
CA TYR A 138 -21.23 6.88 -13.54
C TYR A 138 -20.35 7.61 -12.52
N ALA A 139 -20.75 8.82 -12.11
CA ALA A 139 -20.00 9.59 -11.11
C ALA A 139 -19.92 8.87 -9.75
N TYR A 140 -20.99 8.21 -9.31
CA TYR A 140 -20.98 7.39 -8.08
C TYR A 140 -20.09 6.15 -8.22
N CYS A 141 -20.21 5.42 -9.33
CA CYS A 141 -19.40 4.22 -9.58
C CYS A 141 -17.90 4.55 -9.64
N ARG A 142 -17.53 5.66 -10.29
CA ARG A 142 -16.15 6.18 -10.32
C ARG A 142 -15.61 6.37 -8.90
N LYS A 143 -16.35 7.09 -8.05
CA LYS A 143 -15.95 7.37 -6.66
C LYS A 143 -15.86 6.10 -5.81
N GLY A 144 -16.83 5.20 -5.95
CA GLY A 144 -16.81 3.90 -5.28
C GLY A 144 -15.60 3.06 -5.69
N THR A 145 -15.29 3.02 -6.98
CA THR A 145 -14.12 2.29 -7.52
C THR A 145 -12.81 2.86 -6.99
N ALA A 146 -12.65 4.20 -6.98
CA ALA A 146 -11.47 4.84 -6.40
C ALA A 146 -11.29 4.51 -4.91
N LEU A 147 -12.38 4.50 -4.15
CA LEU A 147 -12.36 4.16 -2.73
C LEU A 147 -11.94 2.70 -2.50
N VAL A 148 -12.53 1.75 -3.23
CA VAL A 148 -12.22 0.31 -3.09
C VAL A 148 -10.75 0.05 -3.42
N LEU A 149 -10.24 0.64 -4.52
CA LEU A 149 -8.83 0.51 -4.90
C LEU A 149 -7.89 1.15 -3.88
N SER A 150 -8.27 2.31 -3.32
CA SER A 150 -7.48 2.95 -2.27
C SER A 150 -7.41 2.07 -1.01
N ILE A 151 -8.53 1.49 -0.57
CA ILE A 151 -8.58 0.57 0.57
C ILE A 151 -7.74 -0.68 0.30
N ALA A 152 -7.87 -1.29 -0.87
CA ALA A 152 -7.08 -2.45 -1.26
C ALA A 152 -5.57 -2.16 -1.20
N GLY A 153 -5.15 -1.00 -1.72
CA GLY A 153 -3.75 -0.54 -1.64
C GLY A 153 -3.28 -0.36 -0.18
N VAL A 154 -4.11 0.21 0.68
CA VAL A 154 -3.80 0.39 2.12
C VAL A 154 -3.66 -0.96 2.83
N VAL A 155 -4.54 -1.93 2.55
CA VAL A 155 -4.45 -3.28 3.13
C VAL A 155 -3.12 -3.94 2.74
N ILE A 156 -2.73 -3.86 1.46
CA ILE A 156 -1.45 -4.40 0.99
C ILE A 156 -0.27 -3.67 1.63
N LEU A 157 -0.34 -2.35 1.79
CA LEU A 157 0.69 -1.58 2.48
C LEU A 157 0.87 -2.05 3.94
N ILE A 158 -0.23 -2.25 4.67
CA ILE A 158 -0.20 -2.75 6.06
C ILE A 158 0.44 -4.14 6.11
N ILE A 159 0.02 -5.06 5.24
CA ILE A 159 0.59 -6.41 5.16
C ILE A 159 2.10 -6.33 4.88
N SER A 160 2.51 -5.48 3.95
CA SER A 160 3.91 -5.30 3.59
C SER A 160 4.75 -4.77 4.76
N ILE A 161 4.20 -3.84 5.56
CA ILE A 161 4.84 -3.34 6.78
C ILE A 161 4.97 -4.46 7.82
N MET A 162 3.93 -5.25 8.03
CA MET A 162 3.96 -6.38 8.96
C MET A 162 5.01 -7.43 8.55
N CYS A 163 5.10 -7.76 7.27
CA CYS A 163 6.13 -8.66 6.74
C CYS A 163 7.54 -8.07 6.92
N PHE A 164 7.71 -6.76 6.71
CA PHE A 164 9.00 -6.11 6.93
C PHE A 164 9.43 -6.12 8.41
N ALA A 165 8.46 -5.99 9.32
CA ALA A 165 8.70 -5.99 10.76
C ALA A 165 9.12 -7.36 11.31
N LYS A 166 8.86 -8.46 10.60
CA LYS A 166 9.32 -9.80 11.00
C LYS A 166 10.85 -9.86 11.01
N THR A 167 11.39 -10.55 12.02
CA THR A 167 12.83 -10.77 12.14
C THR A 167 13.31 -11.65 10.98
N PRO A 168 14.44 -11.30 10.32
CA PRO A 168 14.96 -12.11 9.22
C PRO A 168 15.37 -13.49 9.72
N VAL A 169 15.01 -14.53 8.99
CA VAL A 169 15.21 -15.94 9.38
C VAL A 169 16.67 -16.29 9.72
N ILE A 170 17.63 -15.58 9.11
CA ILE A 170 19.05 -15.77 9.38
C ILE A 170 19.41 -15.49 10.85
N LYS A 171 18.71 -14.54 11.49
CA LYS A 171 18.96 -14.20 12.90
C LYS A 171 18.51 -15.31 13.84
N TYR A 172 17.45 -16.03 13.49
CA TYR A 172 17.04 -17.21 14.25
C TYR A 172 18.13 -18.29 14.18
N ILE A 173 18.72 -18.53 13.00
CA ILE A 173 19.86 -19.45 12.86
C ILE A 173 21.07 -18.99 13.69
N ASP A 174 21.41 -17.70 13.64
CA ASP A 174 22.52 -17.14 14.43
C ASP A 174 22.31 -17.32 15.94
N GLU A 175 21.09 -17.09 16.43
CA GLU A 175 20.74 -17.22 17.84
C GLU A 175 20.73 -18.68 18.29
N ILE A 176 20.18 -19.58 17.47
CA ILE A 176 20.23 -21.04 17.70
C ILE A 176 21.69 -21.51 17.78
N ALA A 177 22.53 -21.13 16.81
CA ALA A 177 23.93 -21.53 16.75
C ALA A 177 24.78 -20.96 17.90
N SER A 178 24.37 -19.84 18.50
CA SER A 178 25.07 -19.18 19.60
C SER A 178 24.72 -19.75 20.98
N ASN A 179 23.85 -20.76 21.06
CA ASN A 179 23.41 -21.32 22.34
C ASN A 179 24.55 -22.11 23.04
N PRO A 180 25.05 -21.64 24.21
CA PRO A 180 26.16 -22.28 24.90
C PRO A 180 25.80 -23.64 25.49
N ASP A 181 24.53 -23.88 25.83
CA ASP A 181 24.08 -25.11 26.49
C ASP A 181 24.03 -26.29 25.50
N ALA A 182 23.79 -26.01 24.22
CA ALA A 182 23.78 -27.02 23.15
C ALA A 182 25.19 -27.41 22.68
N MET A 183 26.21 -26.58 22.97
CA MET A 183 27.60 -26.80 22.58
C MET A 183 28.22 -28.08 23.17
N MET A 184 27.63 -28.60 24.24
CA MET A 184 28.09 -29.80 24.94
C MET A 184 27.82 -31.10 24.15
N TYR A 185 26.89 -31.11 23.20
CA TYR A 185 26.38 -32.33 22.56
C TYR A 185 26.79 -32.52 21.10
N SER A 186 27.59 -31.61 20.53
CA SER A 186 28.20 -31.60 19.17
C SER A 186 27.31 -31.87 17.94
N HIS A 187 26.05 -32.26 18.13
CA HIS A 187 25.10 -32.57 17.06
C HIS A 187 24.13 -31.41 16.82
N THR A 188 23.83 -31.14 15.56
CA THR A 188 22.93 -30.06 15.10
C THR A 188 21.53 -30.15 15.74
N SER A 189 21.03 -31.36 15.98
CA SER A 189 19.73 -31.58 16.64
C SER A 189 19.67 -31.00 18.06
N ALA A 190 20.77 -31.04 18.82
CA ALA A 190 20.81 -30.49 20.17
C ALA A 190 20.61 -28.97 20.20
N TYR A 191 21.05 -28.27 19.13
CA TYR A 191 20.82 -26.84 18.97
C TYR A 191 19.37 -26.53 18.63
N ILE A 192 18.74 -27.35 17.79
CA ILE A 192 17.33 -27.25 17.41
C ILE A 192 16.44 -27.47 18.64
N ASP A 193 16.68 -28.56 19.38
CA ASP A 193 15.92 -28.95 20.57
C ASP A 193 16.02 -27.92 21.70
N ALA A 194 17.12 -27.16 21.76
CA ALA A 194 17.31 -26.13 22.76
C ALA A 194 16.48 -24.85 22.51
N LYS A 195 16.00 -24.63 21.27
CA LYS A 195 15.22 -23.45 20.87
C LYS A 195 14.11 -23.83 19.86
N PRO A 196 13.15 -24.70 20.25
CA PRO A 196 12.15 -25.23 19.33
C PRO A 196 11.20 -24.15 18.79
N GLU A 197 10.92 -23.10 19.57
CA GLU A 197 10.06 -21.99 19.14
C GLU A 197 10.67 -21.22 17.95
N MET A 198 11.98 -20.95 17.97
CA MET A 198 12.67 -20.27 16.87
C MET A 198 12.83 -21.18 15.65
N TRP A 199 13.00 -22.48 15.88
CA TRP A 199 13.01 -23.46 14.80
C TRP A 199 11.66 -23.52 14.08
N ASN A 200 10.55 -23.56 14.83
CA ASN A 200 9.21 -23.55 14.25
C ASN A 200 8.96 -22.29 13.41
N GLU A 201 9.39 -21.11 13.86
CA GLU A 201 9.30 -19.86 13.07
C GLU A 201 10.09 -19.92 11.75
N ILE A 202 11.25 -20.61 11.75
CA ILE A 202 12.01 -20.88 10.52
C ILE A 202 11.21 -21.80 9.59
N ILE A 203 10.62 -22.89 10.12
CA ILE A 203 9.85 -23.84 9.32
C ILE A 203 8.58 -23.19 8.75
N GLU A 204 7.86 -22.41 9.55
CA GLU A 204 6.67 -21.66 9.12
C GLU A 204 6.98 -20.60 8.06
N SER A 205 8.22 -20.12 8.00
CA SER A 205 8.67 -19.18 6.97
C SER A 205 8.79 -19.81 5.57
N GLY A 206 8.79 -21.14 5.46
CA GLY A 206 8.60 -21.85 4.19
C GLY A 206 9.62 -21.51 3.10
N ASP A 207 9.12 -21.31 1.87
CA ASP A 207 9.92 -21.02 0.67
C ASP A 207 10.83 -19.78 0.83
N TYR A 208 10.42 -18.80 1.65
CA TYR A 208 11.27 -17.65 1.95
C TYR A 208 12.54 -18.05 2.68
N ALA A 209 12.42 -18.91 3.70
CA ALA A 209 13.58 -19.40 4.45
C ALA A 209 14.51 -20.19 3.54
N ILE A 210 13.97 -21.04 2.67
CA ILE A 210 14.74 -21.78 1.68
C ILE A 210 15.55 -20.83 0.78
N GLY A 211 14.91 -19.82 0.18
CA GLY A 211 15.59 -18.90 -0.73
C GLY A 211 16.72 -18.12 -0.06
N VAL A 212 16.50 -17.66 1.17
CA VAL A 212 17.53 -16.98 1.97
C VAL A 212 18.68 -17.94 2.29
N PHE A 213 18.38 -19.13 2.78
CA PHE A 213 19.39 -20.12 3.17
C PHE A 213 20.23 -20.60 1.98
N LEU A 214 19.62 -20.89 0.83
CA LEU A 214 20.36 -21.25 -0.39
C LEU A 214 21.33 -20.13 -0.81
N THR A 215 20.86 -18.87 -0.82
CA THR A 215 21.70 -17.71 -1.16
C THR A 215 22.89 -17.57 -0.20
N HIS A 216 22.69 -17.86 1.09
CA HIS A 216 23.75 -17.84 2.08
C HIS A 216 24.73 -19.02 1.91
N LEU A 217 24.24 -20.23 1.66
CA LEU A 217 25.05 -21.43 1.43
C LEU A 217 25.94 -21.31 0.18
N GLU A 218 25.43 -20.70 -0.89
CA GLU A 218 26.20 -20.44 -2.12
C GLU A 218 27.37 -19.47 -1.89
N LYS A 219 27.20 -18.50 -0.99
CA LYS A 219 28.23 -17.49 -0.65
C LYS A 219 29.19 -17.95 0.44
N ALA A 220 28.83 -18.97 1.22
CA ALA A 220 29.69 -19.47 2.28
C ALA A 220 30.95 -20.12 1.70
N GLU A 221 32.11 -19.90 2.34
CA GLU A 221 33.38 -20.54 1.93
C GLU A 221 33.54 -21.94 2.51
N GLN A 222 32.98 -22.20 3.69
CA GLN A 222 33.13 -23.46 4.44
C GLN A 222 31.80 -23.91 5.04
N THR A 223 31.72 -25.21 5.35
CA THR A 223 30.54 -25.78 6.03
C THR A 223 30.77 -25.73 7.54
N GLY A 224 30.05 -24.84 8.24
CA GLY A 224 30.01 -24.77 9.69
C GLY A 224 28.65 -25.16 10.27
N LEU A 225 28.47 -24.93 11.58
CA LEU A 225 27.22 -25.22 12.29
C LEU A 225 26.02 -24.46 11.71
N LYS A 226 26.22 -23.19 11.34
CA LYS A 226 25.16 -22.34 10.77
C LYS A 226 24.70 -22.89 9.43
N GLU A 227 25.64 -23.29 8.58
CA GLU A 227 25.36 -23.90 7.28
C GLU A 227 24.65 -25.24 7.45
N GLN A 228 25.05 -26.06 8.44
CA GLN A 228 24.34 -27.30 8.77
C GLN A 228 22.89 -27.06 9.22
N LEU A 229 22.65 -26.08 10.10
CA LEU A 229 21.30 -25.70 10.51
C LEU A 229 20.45 -25.22 9.33
N MET A 230 21.02 -24.43 8.41
CA MET A 230 20.35 -23.99 7.19
C MET A 230 19.95 -25.18 6.29
N MET A 231 20.86 -26.13 6.09
CA MET A 231 20.59 -27.35 5.30
C MET A 231 19.48 -28.21 5.93
N CYS A 232 19.52 -28.41 7.26
CA CYS A 232 18.47 -29.10 8.00
C CYS A 232 17.10 -28.43 7.82
N ALA A 233 17.04 -27.09 7.95
CA ALA A 233 15.81 -26.34 7.77
C ALA A 233 15.25 -26.48 6.34
N ILE A 234 16.11 -26.42 5.31
CA ILE A 234 15.68 -26.62 3.92
C ILE A 234 15.06 -28.00 3.71
N VAL A 235 15.68 -29.04 4.28
CA VAL A 235 15.21 -30.43 4.19
C VAL A 235 13.87 -30.61 4.88
N GLU A 236 13.71 -30.05 6.07
CA GLU A 236 12.47 -30.13 6.83
C GLU A 236 11.33 -29.35 6.17
N ILE A 237 11.58 -28.12 5.72
CA ILE A 237 10.56 -27.30 5.02
C ILE A 237 10.11 -27.98 3.72
N ASN A 238 11.06 -28.52 2.95
CA ASN A 238 10.74 -29.23 1.72
C ASN A 238 10.25 -30.67 1.97
N ASN A 239 10.14 -31.14 3.21
CA ASN A 239 9.78 -32.51 3.55
C ASN A 239 10.56 -33.53 2.69
N ILE A 240 11.86 -33.32 2.60
CA ILE A 240 12.77 -34.14 1.81
C ILE A 240 12.98 -35.47 2.55
N GLU A 241 12.75 -36.59 1.85
CA GLU A 241 12.86 -37.95 2.40
C GLU A 241 14.24 -38.24 3.06
N SER A 242 14.23 -39.20 3.98
CA SER A 242 15.34 -39.56 4.87
C SER A 242 16.59 -40.14 4.19
N ASP A 243 16.54 -40.42 2.90
CA ASP A 243 17.67 -40.87 2.08
C ASP A 243 18.55 -39.72 1.59
N PHE A 244 18.11 -38.48 1.78
CA PHE A 244 18.87 -37.29 1.46
C PHE A 244 19.96 -37.04 2.51
N THR A 245 21.18 -37.46 2.21
CA THR A 245 22.35 -37.29 3.07
C THR A 245 23.36 -36.38 2.43
N TRP A 246 23.97 -35.50 3.22
CA TRP A 246 24.98 -34.56 2.76
C TRP A 246 26.14 -34.48 3.76
N ASN A 247 27.36 -34.30 3.24
CA ASN A 247 28.54 -34.11 4.09
C ASN A 247 29.06 -32.67 4.07
N THR A 248 28.85 -31.96 2.96
CA THR A 248 29.29 -30.57 2.78
C THR A 248 28.18 -29.75 2.14
N LYS A 249 28.28 -28.42 2.25
CA LYS A 249 27.33 -27.51 1.58
C LYS A 249 27.30 -27.70 0.06
N ASP A 250 28.45 -28.01 -0.57
CA ASP A 250 28.53 -28.11 -2.02
C ASP A 250 27.87 -29.41 -2.52
N ASP A 251 28.04 -30.50 -1.76
CA ASP A 251 27.34 -31.77 -1.96
C ASP A 251 25.82 -31.58 -1.81
N PHE A 252 25.40 -30.89 -0.75
CA PHE A 252 23.99 -30.54 -0.53
C PHE A 252 23.40 -29.73 -1.69
N LEU A 253 24.06 -28.63 -2.10
CA LEU A 253 23.57 -27.76 -3.17
C LEU A 253 23.48 -28.52 -4.50
N PHE A 254 24.48 -29.35 -4.82
CA PHE A 254 24.48 -30.17 -6.02
C PHE A 254 23.29 -31.14 -6.03
N GLN A 255 23.06 -31.88 -4.94
CA GLN A 255 21.93 -32.80 -4.84
C GLN A 255 20.58 -32.07 -4.86
N TYR A 256 20.49 -30.92 -4.19
CA TYR A 256 19.29 -30.10 -4.15
C TYR A 256 18.88 -29.60 -5.55
N TYR A 257 19.83 -29.04 -6.32
CA TYR A 257 19.56 -28.55 -7.67
C TYR A 257 19.39 -29.65 -8.73
N SER A 258 19.93 -30.84 -8.47
CA SER A 258 19.76 -32.00 -9.37
C SER A 258 18.38 -32.64 -9.26
N ARG A 259 17.57 -32.25 -8.27
CA ARG A 259 16.20 -32.76 -8.13
C ARG A 259 15.26 -32.10 -9.13
N PRO A 260 14.34 -32.88 -9.73
CA PRO A 260 13.30 -32.30 -10.57
C PRO A 260 12.45 -31.33 -9.74
N PRO A 261 12.03 -30.18 -10.30
CA PRO A 261 11.20 -29.23 -9.59
C PRO A 261 9.92 -29.94 -9.11
N LYS A 262 9.55 -29.74 -7.84
CA LYS A 262 8.28 -30.24 -7.33
C LYS A 262 7.16 -29.70 -8.23
N ILE A 263 6.46 -30.60 -8.90
CA ILE A 263 5.16 -30.28 -9.50
C ILE A 263 4.24 -30.02 -8.31
N ILE A 264 4.06 -28.75 -7.95
CA ILE A 264 3.11 -28.35 -6.92
C ILE A 264 1.72 -28.55 -7.52
N THR A 265 1.12 -29.72 -7.32
CA THR A 265 -0.33 -29.90 -7.46
C THR A 265 -0.98 -29.31 -6.20
N LYS A 266 -1.31 -28.02 -6.26
CA LYS A 266 -2.33 -27.40 -5.41
C LYS A 266 -3.22 -26.54 -6.28
#